data_AF-A0A3M0WP28-F1
#
_entry.id   AF-A0A3M0WP28-F1
#
_cell.length_a   1.000
_cell.length_b   1.000
_cell.length_c   1.000
_cell.angle_alpha   90.00
_cell.angle_beta   90.00
_cell.angle_gamma   90.00
#
_symmetry.space_group_name_H-M   'P 1'
#
loop_
_entity.id
_entity.type
_entity.pdbx_description
1 polymer ?
#
loop_
_entity_poly.entity_id
_entity_poly.type
_entity_poly.pdbx_seq_one_letter_code
_entity_poly.pdbx_strand_id
1 'polypeptide(L)'
;MATERELNKRIRSIKNISQVTSALAAVSASKASRAQRAVEATRAYAGKAFEILNNLASQTEASHPLLTARTDIKKTGLILVTADRGLCGAYNTSILNRADAFLSALETPCQIITVGRKGQDNMIRRGRNVIATFENKDNPSILDILPIARLVTEDYLNGTFDQVFIAYTDFINLVTRRPVVKQLLPLKPLDFKGMAVAEYVQTVDLTNVTERAYTYEPAPELLLDTVVPRFTQLQIYQSILEAQASEH
;
A
#
# COMPACT_ATOMS: atom_id res chain seq x y z
N MET A 1 -21.15 30.81 39.23
CA MET A 1 -19.93 30.06 39.61
C MET A 1 -20.21 28.59 39.39
N ALA A 2 -19.28 27.83 38.81
CA ALA A 2 -19.46 26.38 38.66
C ALA A 2 -19.62 25.74 40.05
N THR A 3 -20.64 24.90 40.22
CA THR A 3 -20.91 24.27 41.52
C THR A 3 -19.87 23.17 41.80
N GLU A 4 -19.53 22.92 43.06
CA GLU A 4 -18.60 21.84 43.45
C GLU A 4 -19.00 20.48 42.84
N ARG A 5 -20.31 20.21 42.77
CA ARG A 5 -20.88 19.04 42.10
C ARG A 5 -20.53 18.95 40.61
N GLU A 6 -20.51 20.08 39.90
CA GLU A 6 -20.12 20.13 38.48
C GLU A 6 -18.64 19.86 38.29
N LEU A 7 -17.79 20.42 39.16
CA LEU A 7 -16.34 20.15 39.16
C LEU A 7 -16.07 18.66 39.41
N ASN A 8 -16.72 18.06 40.41
CA ASN A 8 -16.59 16.64 40.71
C ASN A 8 -17.07 15.74 39.56
N LYS A 9 -18.16 16.12 38.87
CA LYS A 9 -18.60 15.42 37.65
C LYS A 9 -17.55 15.51 36.54
N ARG A 10 -16.97 16.69 36.32
CA ARG A 10 -15.95 16.89 35.28
C ARG A 10 -14.68 16.09 35.55
N ILE A 11 -14.22 16.03 36.81
CA ILE A 11 -13.08 15.21 37.22
C ILE A 11 -13.33 13.73 36.91
N ARG A 12 -14.50 13.20 37.28
CA ARG A 12 -14.87 11.81 36.97
C ARG A 12 -14.91 11.55 35.48
N SER A 13 -15.48 12.46 34.70
CA SER A 13 -15.53 12.35 33.23
C SER A 13 -14.12 12.30 32.62
N ILE A 14 -13.22 13.20 33.04
CA ILE A 14 -11.83 13.23 32.54
C ILE A 14 -11.09 11.96 32.94
N LYS A 15 -11.28 11.46 34.16
CA LYS A 15 -10.68 10.19 34.62
C LYS A 15 -11.15 9.00 33.77
N ASN A 16 -12.45 8.94 33.47
CA ASN A 16 -13.01 7.90 32.60
C ASN A 16 -12.43 8.00 31.17
N ILE A 17 -12.36 9.21 30.60
CA ILE A 17 -11.75 9.43 29.28
C ILE A 17 -10.30 8.95 29.29
N SER A 18 -9.51 9.32 30.31
CA SER A 18 -8.10 8.91 30.46
C SER A 18 -7.94 7.38 30.51
N GLN A 19 -8.80 6.68 31.24
CA GLN A 19 -8.76 5.21 31.31
C GLN A 19 -9.09 4.57 29.96
N VAL A 20 -10.13 5.05 29.28
CA VAL A 20 -10.53 4.56 27.95
C VAL A 20 -9.43 4.83 26.92
N THR A 21 -8.87 6.04 26.88
CA THR A 21 -7.78 6.35 25.94
C THR A 21 -6.51 5.57 26.23
N SER A 22 -6.22 5.28 27.51
CA SER A 22 -5.06 4.44 27.88
C SER A 22 -5.24 3.01 27.40
N ALA A 23 -6.45 2.45 27.56
CA ALA A 23 -6.76 1.12 27.04
C ALA A 23 -6.68 1.09 25.51
N LEU A 24 -7.24 2.09 24.81
CA LEU A 24 -7.15 2.20 23.36
C LEU A 24 -5.70 2.31 22.87
N ALA A 25 -4.84 3.07 23.56
CA ALA A 25 -3.43 3.18 23.23
C ALA A 25 -2.71 1.82 23.32
N ALA A 26 -3.00 1.02 24.36
CA ALA A 26 -2.44 -0.32 24.50
C ALA A 26 -2.93 -1.27 23.39
N VAL A 27 -4.21 -1.20 23.00
CA VAL A 27 -4.76 -1.97 21.88
C VAL A 27 -4.10 -1.58 20.55
N SER A 28 -3.98 -0.28 20.27
CA SER A 28 -3.30 0.21 19.07
C SER A 28 -1.84 -0.24 19.02
N ALA A 29 -1.08 -0.09 20.12
CA ALA A 29 0.30 -0.57 20.17
C ALA A 29 0.42 -2.08 19.86
N SER A 30 -0.52 -2.90 20.36
CA SER A 30 -0.57 -4.33 20.05
C SER A 30 -0.83 -4.60 18.57
N LYS A 31 -1.75 -3.84 17.96
CA LYS A 31 -2.07 -3.94 16.53
C LYS A 31 -0.91 -3.49 15.64
N ALA A 32 -0.28 -2.35 15.95
CA ALA A 32 0.90 -1.86 15.24
C ALA A 32 2.04 -2.89 15.26
N SER A 33 2.35 -3.45 16.45
CA SER A 33 3.35 -4.51 16.59
C SER A 33 3.02 -5.77 15.79
N ARG A 34 1.73 -6.11 15.65
CA ARG A 34 1.29 -7.26 14.86
C ARG A 34 1.45 -6.99 13.36
N ALA A 35 1.02 -5.83 12.89
CA ALA A 35 1.17 -5.41 11.50
C ALA A 35 2.65 -5.37 11.10
N GLN A 36 3.52 -4.81 11.94
CA GLN A 36 4.96 -4.81 11.71
C GLN A 36 5.54 -6.23 11.58
N ARG A 37 5.18 -7.15 12.49
CA ARG A 37 5.60 -8.56 12.40
C ARG A 37 5.11 -9.22 11.11
N ALA A 38 3.90 -8.89 10.65
CA ALA A 38 3.39 -9.40 9.39
C ALA A 38 4.20 -8.86 8.19
N VAL A 39 4.58 -7.58 8.19
CA VAL A 39 5.47 -7.00 7.17
C VAL A 39 6.83 -7.70 7.20
N GLU A 40 7.44 -7.85 8.37
CA GLU A 40 8.74 -8.52 8.54
C GLU A 40 8.71 -9.97 8.02
N ALA A 41 7.62 -10.70 8.28
CA ALA A 41 7.44 -12.06 7.77
C ALA A 41 7.39 -12.14 6.23
N THR A 42 6.99 -11.07 5.54
CA THR A 42 6.97 -11.05 4.07
C THR A 42 8.33 -10.78 3.43
N ARG A 43 9.32 -10.27 4.18
CA ARG A 43 10.61 -9.80 3.63
C ARG A 43 11.37 -10.88 2.88
N ALA A 44 11.43 -12.09 3.42
CA ALA A 44 12.13 -13.21 2.78
C ALA A 44 11.52 -13.58 1.42
N TYR A 45 10.18 -13.61 1.35
CA TYR A 45 9.46 -13.87 0.11
C TYR A 45 9.64 -12.73 -0.89
N ALA A 46 9.52 -11.47 -0.44
CA ALA A 46 9.73 -10.29 -1.28
C ALA A 46 11.12 -10.26 -1.90
N GLY A 47 12.16 -10.50 -1.09
CA GLY A 47 13.54 -10.52 -1.56
C GLY A 47 13.81 -11.61 -2.59
N LYS A 48 13.28 -12.82 -2.38
CA LYS A 48 13.45 -13.94 -3.33
C LYS A 48 12.64 -13.77 -4.60
N ALA A 49 11.38 -13.32 -4.49
CA ALA A 49 10.56 -13.03 -5.65
C ALA A 49 11.20 -11.94 -6.53
N PHE A 50 11.77 -10.92 -5.89
CA PHE A 50 12.51 -9.87 -6.57
C PHE A 50 13.79 -10.38 -7.25
N GLU A 51 14.59 -11.20 -6.55
CA GLU A 51 15.80 -11.82 -7.11
C GLU A 51 15.47 -12.57 -8.42
N ILE A 52 14.39 -13.37 -8.40
CA ILE A 52 13.91 -14.11 -9.57
C ILE A 52 13.44 -13.17 -10.67
N LEU A 53 12.66 -12.13 -10.34
CA LEU A 53 12.17 -11.16 -11.32
C LEU A 53 13.29 -10.42 -12.03
N ASN A 54 14.32 -9.99 -11.30
CA ASN A 54 15.45 -9.29 -11.90
C ASN A 54 16.26 -10.20 -12.81
N ASN A 55 16.49 -11.44 -12.39
CA ASN A 55 17.24 -12.39 -13.20
C ASN A 55 16.47 -12.72 -14.50
N LEU A 56 15.15 -12.99 -14.40
CA LEU A 56 14.28 -13.19 -15.56
C LEU A 56 14.26 -11.96 -16.49
N ALA A 57 14.13 -10.76 -15.93
CA ALA A 57 14.12 -9.51 -16.70
C ALA A 57 15.48 -9.21 -17.39
N SER A 58 16.60 -9.70 -16.83
CA SER A 58 17.93 -9.55 -17.46
C SER A 58 18.24 -10.58 -18.55
N GLN A 59 17.63 -11.77 -18.49
CA GLN A 59 17.92 -12.87 -19.42
C GLN A 59 16.95 -12.93 -20.60
N THR A 60 15.81 -12.26 -20.51
CA THR A 60 14.76 -12.34 -21.52
C THR A 60 14.57 -10.99 -22.19
N GLU A 61 14.50 -10.98 -23.53
CA GLU A 61 13.93 -9.84 -24.28
C GLU A 61 12.39 -9.81 -24.17
N ALA A 62 11.81 -10.82 -23.52
CA ALA A 62 10.37 -11.00 -23.36
C ALA A 62 9.75 -9.89 -22.51
N SER A 63 8.98 -9.04 -23.20
CA SER A 63 8.20 -7.94 -22.63
C SER A 63 6.91 -8.50 -22.03
N HIS A 64 6.91 -8.77 -20.72
CA HIS A 64 5.65 -9.04 -20.01
C HIS A 64 4.84 -7.73 -19.95
N PRO A 65 3.52 -7.73 -20.23
CA PRO A 65 2.71 -6.51 -20.29
C PRO A 65 2.80 -5.67 -19.00
N LEU A 66 2.75 -6.30 -17.83
CA LEU A 66 2.88 -5.60 -16.53
C LEU A 66 4.27 -5.01 -16.25
N LEU A 67 5.31 -5.38 -17.02
CA LEU A 67 6.65 -4.78 -16.94
C LEU A 67 6.85 -3.63 -17.94
N THR A 68 5.93 -3.47 -18.87
CA THR A 68 6.13 -2.64 -20.06
C THR A 68 5.41 -1.32 -19.91
N ALA A 69 6.16 -0.23 -19.84
CA ALA A 69 5.58 1.10 -19.82
C ALA A 69 4.88 1.43 -21.14
N ARG A 70 3.67 1.98 -21.02
CA ARG A 70 2.93 2.50 -22.17
C ARG A 70 3.45 3.88 -22.54
N THR A 71 3.55 4.13 -23.85
CA THR A 71 4.08 5.38 -24.41
C THR A 71 3.11 6.55 -24.27
N ASP A 72 1.81 6.28 -24.33
CA ASP A 72 0.74 7.26 -24.18
C ASP A 72 -0.08 6.93 -22.93
N ILE A 73 -0.13 7.87 -21.99
CA ILE A 73 -0.82 7.72 -20.71
C ILE A 73 -2.15 8.47 -20.82
N LYS A 74 -3.26 7.74 -20.88
CA LYS A 74 -4.61 8.30 -20.98
C LYS A 74 -5.38 8.16 -19.68
N LYS A 75 -5.17 7.07 -18.94
CA LYS A 75 -5.89 6.79 -17.70
C LYS A 75 -4.96 6.27 -16.61
N THR A 76 -5.11 6.84 -15.43
CA THR A 76 -4.34 6.47 -14.24
C THR A 76 -5.22 5.75 -13.23
N GLY A 77 -4.76 4.65 -12.67
CA GLY A 77 -5.35 4.01 -11.49
C GLY A 77 -4.68 4.47 -10.20
N LEU A 78 -5.45 4.75 -9.16
CA LEU A 78 -4.91 5.05 -7.82
C LEU A 78 -5.58 4.16 -6.76
N ILE A 79 -4.78 3.32 -6.10
CA ILE A 79 -5.18 2.64 -4.87
C ILE A 79 -4.93 3.60 -3.70
N LEU A 80 -5.97 3.96 -2.94
CA LEU A 80 -5.87 4.85 -1.79
C LEU A 80 -6.15 4.08 -0.50
N VAL A 81 -5.13 3.93 0.34
CA VAL A 81 -5.23 3.22 1.63
C VAL A 81 -5.44 4.21 2.78
N THR A 82 -6.49 4.00 3.56
CA THR A 82 -6.92 4.83 4.69
C THR A 82 -7.49 3.97 5.82
N ALA A 83 -7.75 4.58 6.97
CA ALA A 83 -8.43 3.91 8.07
C ALA A 83 -9.93 3.77 7.80
N ASP A 84 -10.56 2.78 8.43
CA ASP A 84 -12.03 2.72 8.52
C ASP A 84 -12.58 3.66 9.61
N ARG A 85 -11.79 3.90 10.65
CA ARG A 85 -12.21 4.63 11.86
C ARG A 85 -11.52 5.99 11.98
N GLY A 86 -12.07 6.82 12.87
CA GLY A 86 -11.45 8.08 13.28
C GLY A 86 -10.49 7.91 14.46
N LEU A 87 -10.15 9.01 15.14
CA LEU A 87 -9.26 9.05 16.32
C LEU A 87 -7.83 8.56 16.06
N CYS A 88 -7.39 8.53 14.80
CA CYS A 88 -6.03 8.16 14.37
C CYS A 88 -5.10 9.40 14.21
N GLY A 89 -5.38 10.49 14.91
CA GLY A 89 -4.67 11.77 14.75
C GLY A 89 -4.69 12.28 13.31
N ALA A 90 -3.53 12.73 12.82
CA ALA A 90 -3.37 13.28 11.47
C ALA A 90 -3.24 12.22 10.35
N TYR A 91 -3.29 10.93 10.66
CA TYR A 91 -3.04 9.84 9.71
C TYR A 91 -3.86 9.97 8.42
N ASN A 92 -5.20 9.96 8.53
CA ASN A 92 -6.09 10.06 7.36
C ASN A 92 -5.92 11.39 6.63
N THR A 93 -5.83 12.51 7.35
CA THR A 93 -5.69 13.83 6.73
C THR A 93 -4.38 13.95 5.94
N SER A 94 -3.29 13.40 6.46
CA SER A 94 -1.98 13.44 5.82
C SER A 94 -1.95 12.66 4.50
N ILE A 95 -2.47 11.44 4.49
CA ILE A 95 -2.51 10.64 3.25
C ILE A 95 -3.52 11.19 2.23
N LEU A 96 -4.66 11.70 2.69
CA LEU A 96 -5.64 12.36 1.82
C LEU A 96 -5.06 13.60 1.14
N ASN A 97 -4.40 14.47 1.91
CA ASN A 97 -3.75 15.67 1.36
C ASN A 97 -2.65 15.30 0.35
N ARG A 98 -1.88 14.24 0.63
CA ARG A 98 -0.85 13.75 -0.28
C ARG A 98 -1.46 13.18 -1.57
N ALA A 99 -2.54 12.41 -1.46
CA ALA A 99 -3.28 11.89 -2.61
C ALA A 99 -3.91 13.03 -3.43
N ASP A 100 -4.46 14.06 -2.79
CA ASP A 100 -5.01 15.22 -3.49
C ASP A 100 -3.95 16.01 -4.25
N ALA A 101 -2.77 16.22 -3.65
CA ALA A 101 -1.65 16.88 -4.31
C ALA A 101 -1.22 16.09 -5.56
N PHE A 102 -1.16 14.76 -5.45
CA PHE A 102 -0.88 13.89 -6.60
C PHE A 102 -1.98 13.98 -7.67
N LEU A 103 -3.25 13.86 -7.29
CA LEU A 103 -4.39 13.94 -8.21
C LEU A 103 -4.52 15.29 -8.91
N SER A 104 -4.08 16.38 -8.26
CA SER A 104 -4.11 17.73 -8.83
C SER A 104 -2.95 17.99 -9.78
N ALA A 105 -1.85 17.23 -9.65
CA ALA A 105 -0.70 17.30 -10.55
C ALA A 105 -0.86 16.38 -11.78
N LEU A 106 -1.84 15.47 -11.78
CA LEU A 106 -2.13 14.61 -12.92
C LEU A 106 -2.87 15.37 -14.02
N GLU A 107 -2.38 15.26 -15.25
CA GLU A 107 -3.05 15.80 -16.45
C GLU A 107 -4.11 14.83 -17.01
N THR A 108 -4.04 13.56 -16.61
CA THR A 108 -4.91 12.48 -17.09
C THR A 108 -6.03 12.17 -16.09
N PRO A 109 -7.21 11.73 -16.55
CA PRO A 109 -8.25 11.22 -15.66
C PRO A 109 -7.74 10.07 -14.79
N CYS A 110 -8.11 10.10 -13.51
CA CYS A 110 -7.72 9.11 -12.53
C CYS A 110 -8.95 8.40 -11.95
N GLN A 111 -8.92 7.07 -11.91
CA GLN A 111 -9.92 6.24 -11.24
C GLN A 111 -9.35 5.73 -9.93
N ILE A 112 -10.14 5.82 -8.86
CA ILE A 112 -9.69 5.57 -7.50
C ILE A 112 -10.30 4.28 -6.98
N ILE A 113 -9.44 3.43 -6.41
CA ILE A 113 -9.81 2.24 -5.66
C ILE A 113 -9.49 2.54 -4.20
N THR A 114 -10.49 2.56 -3.33
CA THR A 114 -10.28 2.92 -1.93
C THR A 114 -10.21 1.68 -1.05
N VAL A 115 -9.19 1.60 -0.21
CA VAL A 115 -9.11 0.68 0.92
C VAL A 115 -9.31 1.50 2.18
N GLY A 116 -10.42 1.25 2.88
CA GLY A 116 -10.82 2.00 4.06
C GLY A 116 -11.91 3.04 3.79
N ARG A 117 -12.83 3.16 4.75
CA ARG A 117 -14.04 4.01 4.67
C ARG A 117 -13.73 5.50 4.63
N LYS A 118 -12.67 5.97 5.31
CA LYS A 118 -12.34 7.41 5.34
C LYS A 118 -11.88 7.94 3.99
N GLY A 119 -11.16 7.12 3.21
CA GLY A 119 -10.80 7.41 1.83
C GLY A 119 -12.01 7.48 0.93
N GLN A 120 -12.90 6.48 1.02
CA GLN A 120 -14.16 6.43 0.28
C GLN A 120 -15.01 7.69 0.50
N ASP A 121 -15.37 7.98 1.75
CA ASP A 121 -16.22 9.13 2.11
C ASP A 121 -15.64 10.45 1.59
N ASN A 122 -14.31 10.61 1.70
CA ASN A 122 -13.63 11.84 1.29
C ASN A 122 -13.58 12.01 -0.23
N MET A 123 -13.26 10.95 -0.97
CA MET A 123 -13.11 10.99 -2.43
C MET A 123 -14.48 11.16 -3.11
N ILE A 124 -15.52 10.48 -2.63
CA ILE A 124 -16.89 10.65 -3.11
C ILE A 124 -17.36 12.09 -2.89
N ARG A 125 -17.15 12.64 -1.68
CA ARG A 125 -17.55 14.02 -1.36
C ARG A 125 -16.88 15.05 -2.26
N ARG A 126 -15.67 14.77 -2.76
CA ARG A 126 -14.91 15.63 -3.67
C ARG A 126 -15.27 15.42 -5.14
N GLY A 127 -16.26 14.56 -5.46
CA GLY A 127 -16.65 14.24 -6.83
C GLY A 127 -15.58 13.47 -7.61
N ARG A 128 -14.67 12.76 -6.93
CA ARG A 128 -13.67 11.92 -7.60
C ARG A 128 -14.30 10.59 -8.05
N ASN A 129 -13.77 10.02 -9.12
CA ASN A 129 -14.27 8.77 -9.69
C ASN A 129 -13.78 7.56 -8.88
N VAL A 130 -14.55 7.13 -7.89
CA VAL A 130 -14.28 5.92 -7.10
C VAL A 130 -14.95 4.72 -7.77
N ILE A 131 -14.16 3.77 -8.24
CA ILE A 131 -14.64 2.61 -9.02
C ILE A 131 -14.83 1.35 -8.16
N ALA A 132 -14.11 1.25 -7.04
CA ALA A 132 -14.18 0.11 -6.13
C ALA A 132 -13.79 0.54 -4.71
N THR A 133 -14.41 -0.10 -3.72
CA THR A 133 -14.11 0.11 -2.31
C THR A 133 -13.95 -1.22 -1.59
N PHE A 134 -12.93 -1.29 -0.74
CA PHE A 134 -12.61 -2.43 0.10
C PHE A 134 -12.48 -1.97 1.56
N GLU A 135 -12.89 -2.80 2.50
CA GLU A 135 -12.72 -2.53 3.94
C GLU A 135 -11.26 -2.73 4.37
N ASN A 136 -10.79 -1.94 5.34
CA ASN A 136 -9.46 -2.09 5.91
C ASN A 136 -9.53 -3.03 7.13
N LYS A 137 -9.52 -4.35 6.86
CA LYS A 137 -9.60 -5.39 7.90
C LYS A 137 -8.41 -5.33 8.86
N ASP A 138 -8.65 -5.32 10.17
CA ASP A 138 -7.64 -5.27 11.24
C ASP A 138 -6.47 -6.28 11.11
N ASN A 139 -6.68 -7.43 10.46
CA ASN A 139 -5.65 -8.46 10.26
C ASN A 139 -5.86 -9.10 8.87
N PRO A 140 -5.47 -8.39 7.80
CA PRO A 140 -5.73 -8.84 6.44
C PRO A 140 -4.83 -10.04 6.15
N SER A 141 -5.40 -11.06 5.52
CA SER A 141 -4.64 -12.12 4.88
C SER A 141 -4.32 -11.71 3.44
N ILE A 142 -3.37 -12.40 2.80
CA ILE A 142 -3.10 -12.20 1.37
C ILE A 142 -4.36 -12.44 0.52
N LEU A 143 -5.26 -13.34 0.95
CA LEU A 143 -6.51 -13.66 0.25
C LEU A 143 -7.48 -12.48 0.23
N ASP A 144 -7.45 -11.62 1.26
CA ASP A 144 -8.27 -10.42 1.33
C ASP A 144 -7.81 -9.35 0.33
N ILE A 145 -6.54 -9.42 -0.09
CA ILE A 145 -5.93 -8.46 -1.03
C ILE A 145 -6.06 -8.92 -2.48
N LEU A 146 -6.25 -10.22 -2.72
CA LEU A 146 -6.37 -10.79 -4.07
C LEU A 146 -7.41 -10.07 -4.95
N PRO A 147 -8.61 -9.68 -4.47
CA PRO A 147 -9.58 -8.96 -5.29
C PRO A 147 -9.06 -7.60 -5.78
N ILE A 148 -8.34 -6.86 -4.92
CA ILE A 148 -7.74 -5.56 -5.24
C ILE A 148 -6.68 -5.74 -6.33
N ALA A 149 -5.79 -6.71 -6.11
CA ALA A 149 -4.68 -6.99 -7.02
C ALA A 149 -5.18 -7.47 -8.39
N ARG A 150 -6.19 -8.36 -8.43
CA ARG A 150 -6.79 -8.85 -9.67
C ARG A 150 -7.41 -7.72 -10.47
N LEU A 151 -8.25 -6.90 -9.83
CA LEU A 151 -8.89 -5.76 -10.47
C LEU A 151 -7.86 -4.84 -11.13
N VAL A 152 -6.83 -4.46 -10.37
CA VAL A 152 -5.76 -3.56 -10.85
C VAL A 152 -4.95 -4.19 -11.99
N THR A 153 -4.66 -5.48 -11.88
CA THR A 153 -3.87 -6.21 -12.88
C THR A 153 -4.68 -6.38 -14.17
N GLU A 154 -5.93 -6.80 -14.07
CA GLU A 154 -6.84 -6.98 -15.22
C GLU A 154 -7.13 -5.65 -15.91
N ASP A 155 -7.40 -4.58 -15.16
CA ASP A 155 -7.61 -3.25 -15.72
C ASP A 155 -6.36 -2.73 -16.46
N TYR A 156 -5.16 -3.04 -15.97
CA TYR A 156 -3.93 -2.71 -16.68
C TYR A 156 -3.76 -3.54 -17.96
N LEU A 157 -4.01 -4.86 -17.90
CA LEU A 157 -3.89 -5.76 -19.05
C LEU A 157 -4.90 -5.42 -20.14
N ASN A 158 -6.14 -5.08 -19.76
CA ASN A 158 -7.20 -4.69 -20.67
C ASN A 158 -7.02 -3.26 -21.23
N GLY A 159 -6.08 -2.48 -20.69
CA GLY A 159 -5.84 -1.10 -21.08
C GLY A 159 -6.87 -0.09 -20.58
N THR A 160 -7.59 -0.44 -19.52
CA THR A 160 -8.33 0.53 -18.70
C THR A 160 -7.37 1.48 -17.99
N PHE A 161 -6.24 0.96 -17.48
CA PHE A 161 -5.15 1.75 -16.90
C PHE A 161 -3.88 1.66 -17.71
N ASP A 162 -3.21 2.81 -17.87
CA ASP A 162 -1.89 2.88 -18.48
C ASP A 162 -0.76 2.92 -17.44
N GLN A 163 -1.10 3.35 -16.23
CA GLN A 163 -0.25 3.34 -15.05
C GLN A 163 -1.10 3.22 -13.78
N VAL A 164 -0.54 2.60 -12.75
CA VAL A 164 -1.21 2.44 -11.46
C VAL A 164 -0.29 2.84 -10.32
N PHE A 165 -0.83 3.62 -9.39
CA PHE A 165 -0.15 4.07 -8.17
C PHE A 165 -0.86 3.54 -6.93
N ILE A 166 -0.11 3.46 -5.84
CA ILE A 166 -0.63 3.20 -4.49
C ILE A 166 -0.25 4.35 -3.57
N ALA A 167 -1.26 4.95 -2.96
CA ALA A 167 -1.14 5.97 -1.91
C ALA A 167 -1.38 5.30 -0.56
N TYR A 168 -0.35 5.28 0.28
CA TYR A 168 -0.40 4.71 1.62
C TYR A 168 0.56 5.47 2.56
N THR A 169 0.52 5.16 3.85
CA THR A 169 1.46 5.76 4.80
C THR A 169 2.55 4.76 5.16
N ASP A 170 3.78 5.15 4.85
CA ASP A 170 4.98 4.39 5.12
C ASP A 170 5.32 4.43 6.62
N PHE A 171 5.54 3.25 7.20
CA PHE A 171 5.87 3.10 8.61
C PHE A 171 7.39 3.09 8.78
N ILE A 172 7.96 4.25 9.09
CA ILE A 172 9.41 4.36 9.36
C ILE A 172 9.69 3.99 10.82
N ASN A 173 8.95 4.60 11.75
CA ASN A 173 8.98 4.28 13.18
C ASN A 173 7.73 4.84 13.88
N LEU A 174 7.59 4.58 15.19
CA LEU A 174 6.44 5.02 15.98
C LEU A 174 6.22 6.54 16.00
N VAL A 175 7.26 7.34 15.75
CA VAL A 175 7.19 8.80 15.73
C VAL A 175 7.03 9.33 14.30
N THR A 176 7.65 8.66 13.33
CA THR A 176 7.78 9.11 11.95
C THR A 176 7.00 8.19 11.03
N ARG A 177 5.92 8.72 10.49
CA ARG A 177 5.05 8.07 9.50
C ARG A 177 4.97 8.98 8.29
N ARG A 178 5.21 8.45 7.09
CA ARG A 178 5.35 9.29 5.89
C ARG A 178 4.26 8.94 4.87
N PRO A 179 3.30 9.83 4.57
CA PRO A 179 2.36 9.60 3.49
C PRO A 179 3.09 9.64 2.15
N VAL A 180 2.97 8.58 1.36
CA VAL A 180 3.65 8.42 0.08
C VAL A 180 2.66 8.01 -1.01
N VAL A 181 3.02 8.34 -2.24
CA VAL A 181 2.38 7.79 -3.45
C VAL A 181 3.50 7.14 -4.23
N LYS A 182 3.45 5.82 -4.37
CA LYS A 182 4.48 5.03 -5.04
C LYS A 182 3.87 4.37 -6.27
N GLN A 183 4.66 4.21 -7.33
CA GLN A 183 4.21 3.54 -8.55
C GLN A 183 4.12 2.02 -8.29
N LEU A 184 3.02 1.42 -8.74
CA LEU A 184 2.73 -0.01 -8.61
C LEU A 184 2.85 -0.73 -9.97
N LEU A 185 2.19 -0.19 -11.01
CA LEU A 185 2.28 -0.69 -12.39
C LEU A 185 2.61 0.45 -13.37
N PRO A 186 3.37 0.19 -14.45
CA PRO A 186 4.14 -1.03 -14.70
C PRO A 186 5.24 -1.25 -13.64
N LEU A 187 5.60 -2.51 -13.45
CA LEU A 187 6.71 -2.91 -12.59
C LEU A 187 8.04 -2.61 -13.30
N LYS A 188 8.98 -1.94 -12.63
CA LYS A 188 10.30 -1.59 -13.16
C LYS A 188 11.40 -2.35 -12.40
N PRO A 189 11.74 -3.58 -12.81
CA PRO A 189 12.71 -4.43 -12.10
C PRO A 189 14.16 -3.93 -12.16
N LEU A 190 14.46 -2.80 -12.81
CA LEU A 190 15.81 -2.21 -12.87
C LEU A 190 15.87 -0.76 -12.36
N ASP A 191 14.72 -0.13 -12.11
CA ASP A 191 14.62 1.24 -11.60
C ASP A 191 13.73 1.26 -10.35
N PHE A 192 14.38 1.09 -9.21
CA PHE A 192 13.71 0.93 -7.92
C PHE A 192 13.36 2.27 -7.26
N LYS A 193 13.92 3.40 -7.73
CA LYS A 193 13.73 4.68 -7.07
C LYS A 193 12.27 5.13 -7.23
N GLY A 194 11.51 5.04 -6.14
CA GLY A 194 10.11 5.50 -6.09
C GLY A 194 9.05 4.40 -6.24
N MET A 195 9.45 3.13 -6.36
CA MET A 195 8.51 2.00 -6.31
C MET A 195 8.13 1.62 -4.88
N ALA A 196 6.95 1.02 -4.71
CA ALA A 196 6.48 0.51 -3.41
C ALA A 196 7.50 -0.42 -2.74
N VAL A 197 8.24 -1.20 -3.54
CA VAL A 197 9.12 -2.25 -3.04
C VAL A 197 10.56 -1.83 -2.71
N ALA A 198 10.94 -0.60 -3.06
CA ALA A 198 12.32 -0.12 -2.93
C ALA A 198 12.89 -0.27 -1.51
N GLU A 199 12.05 -0.17 -0.49
CA GLU A 199 12.46 -0.17 0.93
C GLU A 199 12.66 -1.59 1.48
N TYR A 200 11.98 -2.59 0.92
CA TYR A 200 12.06 -3.98 1.40
C TYR A 200 13.21 -4.77 0.81
N VAL A 201 13.75 -4.30 -0.32
CA VAL A 201 14.77 -5.03 -1.08
C VAL A 201 16.15 -4.42 -0.87
N GLN A 202 16.26 -3.23 -0.27
CA GLN A 202 17.55 -2.61 0.06
C GLN A 202 18.47 -3.49 0.93
N THR A 203 17.92 -4.40 1.73
CA THR A 203 18.70 -5.32 2.57
C THR A 203 19.09 -6.63 1.86
N VAL A 204 18.60 -6.85 0.63
CA VAL A 204 18.96 -8.01 -0.16
C VAL A 204 20.24 -7.66 -0.91
N ASP A 205 21.29 -8.47 -0.73
CA ASP A 205 22.53 -8.29 -1.47
C ASP A 205 22.29 -8.66 -2.94
N LEU A 206 22.06 -7.63 -3.77
CA LEU A 206 21.75 -7.76 -5.19
C LEU A 206 23.01 -7.81 -6.06
N THR A 207 24.20 -7.63 -5.47
CA THR A 207 25.47 -7.46 -6.20
C THR A 207 25.81 -8.63 -7.12
N ASN A 208 25.28 -9.83 -6.85
CA ASN A 208 25.57 -11.06 -7.59
C ASN A 208 24.35 -11.71 -8.26
N VAL A 209 23.19 -11.03 -8.33
CA VAL A 209 21.94 -11.64 -8.84
C VAL A 209 21.97 -11.80 -10.36
N THR A 210 22.61 -10.88 -11.08
CA THR A 210 22.75 -10.90 -12.54
C THR A 210 23.81 -11.89 -13.04
N GLU A 211 24.71 -12.37 -12.17
CA GLU A 211 25.79 -13.30 -12.55
C GLU A 211 25.40 -14.79 -12.41
N ARG A 212 24.25 -15.09 -11.81
CA ARG A 212 23.78 -16.47 -11.63
C ARG A 212 23.07 -16.94 -12.89
N ALA A 213 23.62 -17.98 -13.51
CA ALA A 213 22.95 -18.73 -14.57
C ALA A 213 21.85 -19.60 -13.97
N TYR A 214 20.59 -19.22 -14.20
CA TYR A 214 19.43 -20.02 -13.84
C TYR A 214 18.97 -20.83 -15.04
N THR A 215 18.61 -22.09 -14.79
CA THR A 215 17.80 -22.86 -15.72
C THR A 215 16.37 -22.82 -15.22
N TYR A 216 15.46 -22.37 -16.06
CA TYR A 216 14.05 -22.18 -15.72
C TYR A 216 13.18 -23.32 -16.27
N GLU A 217 12.26 -23.81 -15.45
CA GLU A 217 11.20 -24.74 -15.85
C GLU A 217 9.88 -24.25 -15.25
N PRO A 218 8.81 -23.99 -16.05
CA PRO A 218 8.72 -24.00 -17.51
C PRO A 218 9.46 -22.81 -18.17
N ALA A 219 9.17 -22.50 -19.44
CA ALA A 219 9.79 -21.39 -20.16
C ALA A 219 9.72 -20.06 -19.37
N PRO A 220 10.77 -19.21 -19.43
CA PRO A 220 10.87 -17.95 -18.69
C PRO A 220 9.64 -17.02 -18.84
N GLU A 221 9.07 -16.94 -20.04
CA GLU A 221 7.86 -16.16 -20.35
C GLU A 221 6.66 -16.60 -19.50
N LEU A 222 6.42 -17.90 -19.42
CA LEU A 222 5.32 -18.49 -18.62
C LEU A 222 5.55 -18.30 -17.11
N LEU A 223 6.81 -18.24 -16.68
CA LEU A 223 7.14 -17.91 -15.30
C LEU A 223 6.82 -16.45 -14.99
N LEU A 224 7.07 -15.51 -15.90
CA LEU A 224 6.72 -14.10 -15.71
C LEU A 224 5.21 -13.92 -15.51
N ASP A 225 4.38 -14.64 -16.28
CA ASP A 225 2.91 -14.62 -16.13
C ASP A 225 2.44 -15.03 -14.72
N THR A 226 3.25 -15.81 -14.00
CA THR A 226 2.94 -16.24 -12.63
C THR A 226 3.59 -15.34 -11.58
N VAL A 227 4.87 -14.99 -11.77
CA VAL A 227 5.67 -14.29 -10.77
C VAL A 227 5.29 -12.80 -10.70
N VAL A 228 5.08 -12.15 -11.84
CA VAL A 228 4.81 -10.70 -11.91
C VAL A 228 3.47 -10.35 -11.22
N PRO A 229 2.35 -11.07 -11.44
CA PRO A 229 1.11 -10.81 -10.70
C PRO A 229 1.22 -11.11 -9.19
N ARG A 230 1.91 -12.20 -8.81
CA ARG A 230 2.14 -12.53 -7.38
C ARG A 230 2.98 -11.48 -6.68
N PHE A 231 3.98 -10.94 -7.37
CA PHE A 231 4.78 -9.86 -6.84
C PHE A 231 3.95 -8.59 -6.67
N THR A 232 3.10 -8.24 -7.64
CA THR A 232 2.15 -7.12 -7.54
C THR A 232 1.22 -7.29 -6.32
N GLN A 233 0.67 -8.49 -6.12
CA GLN A 233 -0.15 -8.82 -4.94
C GLN A 233 0.61 -8.59 -3.63
N LEU A 234 1.88 -9.01 -3.58
CA LEU A 234 2.73 -8.81 -2.43
C LEU A 234 2.96 -7.32 -2.12
N GLN A 235 3.20 -6.49 -3.14
CA GLN A 235 3.41 -5.05 -2.93
C GLN A 235 2.18 -4.38 -2.31
N ILE A 236 0.99 -4.71 -2.82
CA ILE A 236 -0.27 -4.17 -2.29
C ILE A 236 -0.46 -4.64 -0.85
N TYR A 237 -0.20 -5.92 -0.57
CA TYR A 237 -0.31 -6.48 0.78
C TYR A 237 0.63 -5.79 1.77
N GLN A 238 1.91 -5.63 1.42
CA GLN A 238 2.88 -4.91 2.24
C GLN A 238 2.47 -3.45 2.50
N SER A 239 2.02 -2.76 1.45
CA SER A 239 1.57 -1.36 1.55
C SER A 239 0.37 -1.20 2.51
N ILE A 240 -0.56 -2.16 2.50
CA ILE A 240 -1.72 -2.16 3.41
C ILE A 240 -1.27 -2.46 4.85
N LEU A 241 -0.37 -3.41 5.06
CA LEU A 241 0.15 -3.71 6.40
C LEU A 241 0.95 -2.54 6.99
N GLU A 242 1.73 -1.81 6.19
CA GLU A 242 2.42 -0.60 6.66
C GLU A 242 1.46 0.54 6.97
N ALA A 243 0.42 0.70 6.15
CA ALA A 243 -0.64 1.64 6.45
C ALA A 243 -1.30 1.32 7.80
N GLN A 244 -1.53 0.04 8.11
CA GLN A 244 -2.05 -0.39 9.41
C GLN A 244 -1.08 -0.17 10.56
N ALA A 245 0.21 -0.46 10.36
CA ALA A 245 1.25 -0.16 11.35
C ALA A 245 1.38 1.35 11.60
N SER A 246 1.11 2.18 10.60
CA SER A 246 1.12 3.64 10.69
C SER A 246 -0.17 4.23 11.28
N GLU A 247 -1.32 3.58 11.08
CA GLU A 247 -2.59 4.01 11.66
C GLU A 247 -2.57 3.88 13.19
N HIS A 248 -2.01 2.77 13.67
CA HIS A 248 -1.97 2.39 15.08
C HIS A 248 -0.73 2.93 15.81
#